data_AF-A0A5B7AZZ8-F1
#
_entry.id   AF-A0A5B7AZZ8-F1
#
_cell.length_a   1.000
_cell.length_b   1.000
_cell.length_c   1.000
_cell.angle_alpha   90.00
_cell.angle_beta   90.00
_cell.angle_gamma   90.00
#
_symmetry.space_group_name_H-M   'P 1'
#
loop_
_entity.id
_entity.type
_entity.pdbx_description
1 polymer ?
#
loop_
_entity_poly.entity_id
_entity_poly.type
_entity_poly.pdbx_seq_one_letter_code
_entity_poly.pdbx_strand_id
1 'polypeptide(L)'
;SISKLQNLYKIELFQNNLTGEIPREFANLTLLQEFDISLNQMYGELPPEIGNLKKLTVFHLYNNNFSGELPSGFGDLHHLMAFSIYRNKFSGEFPEKFGRFSPLNSIDISENKFSGGFPKYLCENGNLKYLLALDNNFSGELPDTYSVCKSLERLRINQNHLSGKIPEGLWALPYAKMMDFSDNDFSGGISPHIGVSTSLNQLILLNNQFSGKLPSDIGRLTQLERLHLSNNDFSGKIPSEVGTLQHLSSLFLEENSFTGSIPVELGRCARLVNLNLAWNSLSGSIPDIFSQMSTLNSLNLSGNKLTGSIPKDLQKLKLSSIDLSNNQLSGRVPSDLLTMGGDRAFVGNKGLCIDEYSRTRVNSGMAVCDRVDGHKGFVRHKLLMFCIILSALVVVLCGLLLVSYWNSKLTEPDRETDLGGEKEIDPKWKLESFHPVEFDADEICNLDENNLIGSGGTGKIYRLDLKKDGGTVAVKQLWKRNGVKVLAAEMEILGKIRHRNVLKLYACLMKGGSSFLVLEYMENGNLFEALHREIKGGQPELDWQQRYRIALGTAKGLAYLHHDCFPSIIHRDIKSTNILLDEDYEPKIADFGVSKTAEGSLWVSESSCFAGTYGYMAPGEF
;
A
#
# COMPACT_ATOMS: atom_id res chain seq x y z
N SER A 1 -28.81 42.92 1.75
CA SER A 1 -28.08 42.20 0.70
C SER A 1 -26.63 42.66 0.69
N ILE A 2 -25.68 41.72 0.67
CA ILE A 2 -24.24 42.01 0.58
C ILE A 2 -23.90 42.83 -0.68
N SER A 3 -24.67 42.65 -1.76
CA SER A 3 -24.53 43.39 -3.03
C SER A 3 -24.72 44.91 -2.93
N LYS A 4 -25.22 45.43 -1.80
CA LYS A 4 -25.35 46.89 -1.55
C LYS A 4 -24.10 47.52 -0.94
N LEU A 5 -23.13 46.72 -0.50
CA LEU A 5 -21.92 47.19 0.15
C LEU A 5 -20.84 47.52 -0.90
N GLN A 6 -21.06 48.58 -1.67
CA GLN A 6 -20.27 48.92 -2.87
C GLN A 6 -18.77 49.18 -2.61
N ASN A 7 -18.39 49.43 -1.36
CA ASN A 7 -17.00 49.64 -0.95
C ASN A 7 -16.29 48.34 -0.50
N LEU A 8 -16.95 47.18 -0.59
CA LEU A 8 -16.30 45.90 -0.28
C LEU A 8 -15.17 45.61 -1.26
N TYR A 9 -14.01 45.31 -0.70
CA TYR A 9 -12.83 44.86 -1.44
C TYR A 9 -12.48 43.40 -1.16
N LYS A 10 -12.99 42.83 -0.06
CA LYS A 10 -12.70 41.46 0.38
C LYS A 10 -13.92 40.82 1.04
N ILE A 11 -14.20 39.57 0.68
CA ILE A 11 -15.23 38.73 1.29
C ILE A 11 -14.60 37.36 1.58
N GLU A 12 -14.59 36.96 2.85
CA GLU A 12 -14.17 35.64 3.31
C GLU A 12 -15.29 35.03 4.15
N LEU A 13 -15.97 34.03 3.58
CA LEU A 13 -17.05 33.29 4.23
C LEU A 13 -16.80 31.77 4.17
N PHE A 14 -15.54 31.36 4.01
CA PHE A 14 -15.16 29.96 3.90
C PHE A 14 -15.41 29.17 5.19
N GLN A 15 -15.52 27.84 5.07
CA GLN A 15 -15.69 26.91 6.20
C GLN A 15 -16.93 27.24 7.05
N ASN A 16 -18.07 27.36 6.38
CA ASN A 16 -19.37 27.57 7.00
C ASN A 16 -20.38 26.54 6.47
N ASN A 17 -21.65 26.72 6.81
CA ASN A 17 -22.76 25.91 6.32
C ASN A 17 -23.69 26.71 5.38
N LEU A 18 -23.11 27.64 4.61
CA LEU A 18 -23.88 28.51 3.70
C LEU A 18 -24.45 27.68 2.54
N THR A 19 -25.68 28.01 2.17
CA THR A 19 -26.43 27.38 1.07
C THR A 19 -27.00 28.46 0.16
N GLY A 20 -27.47 28.06 -1.02
CA GLY A 20 -28.06 28.95 -2.02
C GLY A 20 -27.10 29.28 -3.16
N GLU A 21 -27.57 30.16 -4.03
CA GLU A 21 -26.88 30.56 -5.27
C GLU A 21 -26.18 31.92 -5.10
N ILE A 22 -25.18 32.20 -5.94
CA ILE A 22 -24.59 33.55 -6.02
C ILE A 22 -25.55 34.43 -6.84
N PRO A 23 -26.14 35.48 -6.25
CA PRO A 23 -27.08 36.34 -6.96
C PRO A 23 -26.36 37.21 -8.00
N ARG A 24 -26.98 37.46 -9.16
CA ARG A 24 -26.42 38.32 -10.22
C ARG A 24 -26.03 39.72 -9.74
N GLU A 25 -26.72 40.27 -8.75
CA GLU A 25 -26.43 41.57 -8.16
C GLU A 25 -25.06 41.60 -7.46
N PHE A 26 -24.44 40.44 -7.21
CA PHE A 26 -23.07 40.33 -6.69
C PHE A 26 -22.05 41.01 -7.61
N ALA A 27 -22.32 41.04 -8.93
CA ALA A 27 -21.49 41.74 -9.92
C ALA A 27 -21.41 43.27 -9.70
N ASN A 28 -22.27 43.85 -8.86
CA ASN A 28 -22.22 45.27 -8.50
C ASN A 28 -21.07 45.63 -7.55
N LEU A 29 -20.39 44.64 -6.97
CA LEU A 29 -19.26 44.84 -6.05
C LEU A 29 -17.96 45.09 -6.83
N THR A 30 -17.93 46.12 -7.68
CA THR A 30 -16.85 46.38 -8.64
C THR A 30 -15.47 46.68 -8.02
N LEU A 31 -15.43 46.92 -6.70
CA LEU A 31 -14.20 47.10 -5.93
C LEU A 31 -13.64 45.80 -5.34
N LEU A 32 -14.36 44.67 -5.47
CA LEU A 32 -13.98 43.38 -4.92
C LEU A 32 -12.68 42.86 -5.56
N GLN A 33 -11.75 42.46 -4.71
CA GLN A 33 -10.44 41.91 -5.07
C GLN A 33 -10.33 40.46 -4.62
N GLU A 34 -10.77 40.16 -3.40
CA GLU A 34 -10.70 38.83 -2.82
C GLU A 34 -12.09 38.29 -2.53
N PHE A 35 -12.39 37.12 -3.08
CA PHE A 35 -13.64 36.41 -2.84
C PHE A 35 -13.36 34.95 -2.49
N ASP A 36 -13.65 34.58 -1.25
CA ASP A 36 -13.54 33.20 -0.76
C ASP A 36 -14.82 32.78 -0.06
N ILE A 37 -15.51 31.80 -0.66
CA ILE A 37 -16.69 31.14 -0.07
C ILE A 37 -16.54 29.62 -0.08
N SER A 38 -15.31 29.14 -0.12
CA SER A 38 -14.98 27.71 -0.14
C SER A 38 -15.48 26.95 1.09
N LEU A 39 -15.50 25.61 1.06
CA LEU A 39 -15.92 24.76 2.18
C LEU A 39 -17.32 25.14 2.72
N ASN A 40 -18.32 25.14 1.84
CA ASN A 40 -19.72 25.44 2.14
C ASN A 40 -20.65 24.44 1.40
N GLN A 41 -21.95 24.71 1.37
CA GLN A 41 -22.97 23.94 0.65
C GLN A 41 -23.65 24.79 -0.44
N MET A 42 -22.93 25.76 -1.00
CA MET A 42 -23.43 26.65 -2.06
C MET A 42 -23.62 25.86 -3.35
N TYR A 43 -24.63 26.21 -4.15
CA TYR A 43 -24.99 25.47 -5.36
C TYR A 43 -25.44 26.42 -6.49
N GLY A 44 -25.79 25.83 -7.63
CA GLY A 44 -26.27 26.55 -8.82
C GLY A 44 -25.15 26.94 -9.76
N GLU A 45 -25.51 27.67 -10.82
CA GLU A 45 -24.56 28.18 -11.81
C GLU A 45 -23.96 29.51 -11.37
N LEU A 46 -22.75 29.81 -11.85
CA LEU A 46 -22.17 31.13 -11.65
C LEU A 46 -22.83 32.14 -12.60
N PRO A 47 -23.33 33.28 -12.09
CA PRO A 47 -23.92 34.30 -12.96
C PRO A 47 -22.86 34.85 -13.93
N PRO A 48 -23.14 34.96 -15.24
CA PRO A 48 -22.17 35.46 -16.22
C PRO A 48 -21.59 36.84 -15.89
N GLU A 49 -22.38 37.68 -15.21
CA GLU A 49 -22.00 39.03 -14.80
C GLU A 49 -20.83 39.05 -13.79
N ILE A 50 -20.49 37.92 -13.17
CA ILE A 50 -19.32 37.83 -12.28
C ILE A 50 -18.01 38.19 -13.02
N GLY A 51 -17.98 38.01 -14.35
CA GLY A 51 -16.89 38.46 -15.20
C GLY A 51 -16.69 39.99 -15.22
N ASN A 52 -17.62 40.78 -14.69
CA ASN A 52 -17.51 42.24 -14.57
C ASN A 52 -16.67 42.68 -13.37
N LEU A 53 -16.29 41.77 -12.47
CA LEU A 53 -15.48 42.07 -11.28
C LEU A 53 -13.99 42.20 -11.64
N LYS A 54 -13.64 43.22 -12.44
CA LYS A 54 -12.32 43.39 -13.07
C LYS A 54 -11.15 43.63 -12.10
N LYS A 55 -11.43 43.86 -10.81
CA LYS A 55 -10.43 44.02 -9.75
C LYS A 55 -10.11 42.73 -9.01
N LEU A 56 -10.77 41.61 -9.33
CA LEU A 56 -10.51 40.33 -8.67
C LEU A 56 -9.05 39.90 -8.85
N THR A 57 -8.42 39.60 -7.72
CA THR A 57 -7.08 39.02 -7.59
C THR A 57 -7.13 37.59 -7.06
N VAL A 58 -8.11 37.27 -6.22
CA VAL A 58 -8.31 35.93 -5.62
C VAL A 58 -9.77 35.53 -5.73
N PHE A 59 -10.01 34.32 -6.25
CA PHE A 59 -11.36 33.77 -6.39
C PHE A 59 -11.39 32.28 -6.00
N HIS A 60 -11.99 31.98 -4.85
CA HIS A 60 -12.03 30.64 -4.26
C HIS A 60 -13.46 30.18 -3.97
N LEU A 61 -13.86 29.07 -4.60
CA LEU A 61 -15.17 28.42 -4.42
C LEU A 61 -15.05 26.92 -4.08
N TYR A 62 -13.84 26.43 -3.80
CA TYR A 62 -13.60 25.00 -3.69
C TYR A 62 -14.45 24.31 -2.61
N ASN A 63 -14.71 23.01 -2.79
CA ASN A 63 -15.49 22.17 -1.88
C ASN A 63 -16.89 22.74 -1.62
N ASN A 64 -17.67 22.85 -2.69
CA ASN A 64 -19.07 23.29 -2.73
C ASN A 64 -19.85 22.41 -3.73
N ASN A 65 -21.05 22.83 -4.14
CA ASN A 65 -21.93 22.11 -5.04
C ASN A 65 -22.32 22.94 -6.28
N PHE A 66 -21.45 23.85 -6.73
CA PHE A 66 -21.66 24.66 -7.94
C PHE A 66 -21.64 23.79 -9.20
N SER A 67 -22.43 24.16 -10.21
CA SER A 67 -22.57 23.41 -11.46
C SER A 67 -22.60 24.33 -12.69
N GLY A 68 -22.75 23.74 -13.88
CA GLY A 68 -22.82 24.48 -15.14
C GLY A 68 -21.44 24.86 -15.67
N GLU A 69 -21.42 25.69 -16.72
CA GLU A 69 -20.18 26.14 -17.35
C GLU A 69 -19.52 27.28 -16.56
N LEU A 70 -18.19 27.37 -16.65
CA LEU A 70 -17.47 28.52 -16.12
C LEU A 70 -17.69 29.73 -17.05
N PRO A 71 -18.16 30.89 -16.55
CA PRO A 71 -18.45 32.03 -17.41
C PRO A 71 -17.24 32.51 -18.23
N SER A 72 -17.45 32.76 -19.53
CA SER A 72 -16.37 33.21 -20.43
C SER A 72 -15.74 34.55 -20.03
N GLY A 73 -16.48 35.40 -19.30
CA GLY A 73 -16.01 36.68 -18.78
C GLY A 73 -14.81 36.57 -17.82
N PHE A 74 -14.53 35.39 -17.25
CA PHE A 74 -13.31 35.14 -16.49
C PHE A 74 -12.03 35.30 -17.33
N GLY A 75 -12.11 35.13 -18.66
CA GLY A 75 -10.99 35.35 -19.57
C GLY A 75 -10.47 36.79 -19.61
N ASP A 76 -11.28 37.75 -19.15
CA ASP A 76 -10.99 39.18 -19.13
C ASP A 76 -10.73 39.69 -17.70
N LEU A 77 -10.22 38.84 -16.79
CA LEU A 77 -9.81 39.23 -15.43
C LEU A 77 -8.30 39.45 -15.34
N HIS A 78 -7.87 40.69 -15.59
CA HIS A 78 -6.46 41.04 -15.79
C HIS A 78 -5.63 41.08 -14.50
N HIS A 79 -6.27 41.03 -13.33
CA HIS A 79 -5.60 41.08 -12.03
C HIS A 79 -5.62 39.73 -11.31
N LEU A 80 -6.25 38.70 -11.88
CA LEU A 80 -6.45 37.42 -11.23
C LEU A 80 -5.10 36.70 -11.04
N MET A 81 -4.76 36.42 -9.79
CA MET A 81 -3.51 35.76 -9.38
C MET A 81 -3.76 34.34 -8.89
N ALA A 82 -4.84 34.13 -8.11
CA ALA A 82 -5.19 32.83 -7.56
C ALA A 82 -6.64 32.48 -7.87
N PHE A 83 -6.86 31.27 -8.38
CA PHE A 83 -8.17 30.76 -8.73
C PHE A 83 -8.32 29.31 -8.28
N SER A 84 -9.32 29.02 -7.45
CA SER A 84 -9.50 27.67 -6.89
C SER A 84 -10.98 27.31 -6.80
N ILE A 85 -11.39 26.30 -7.56
CA ILE A 85 -12.79 25.85 -7.64
C ILE A 85 -12.92 24.33 -7.52
N TYR A 86 -11.89 23.65 -7.00
CA TYR A 86 -11.86 22.20 -6.95
C TYR A 86 -13.01 21.60 -6.12
N ARG A 87 -13.36 20.34 -6.35
CA ARG A 87 -14.49 19.66 -5.68
C ARG A 87 -15.81 20.42 -5.83
N ASN A 88 -16.25 20.52 -7.07
CA ASN A 88 -17.56 21.06 -7.46
C ASN A 88 -18.13 20.19 -8.59
N LYS A 89 -19.17 20.66 -9.28
CA LYS A 89 -19.82 20.00 -10.41
C LYS A 89 -19.76 20.85 -11.68
N PHE A 90 -18.77 21.73 -11.81
CA PHE A 90 -18.57 22.52 -13.03
C PHE A 90 -18.34 21.60 -14.23
N SER A 91 -18.89 21.96 -15.37
CA SER A 91 -18.88 21.13 -16.59
C SER A 91 -18.65 21.96 -17.84
N GLY A 92 -18.58 21.29 -19.00
CA GLY A 92 -18.37 21.95 -20.29
C GLY A 92 -16.91 22.30 -20.53
N GLU A 93 -16.65 23.08 -21.59
CA GLU A 93 -15.29 23.47 -21.94
C GLU A 93 -14.76 24.56 -21.02
N PHE A 94 -13.47 24.49 -20.69
CA PHE A 94 -12.82 25.56 -19.94
C PHE A 94 -12.66 26.81 -20.82
N PRO A 95 -12.93 28.04 -20.32
CA PRO A 95 -12.93 29.22 -21.17
C PRO A 95 -11.60 29.44 -21.90
N GLU A 96 -11.65 29.50 -23.24
CA GLU A 96 -10.46 29.49 -24.10
C GLU A 96 -9.45 30.60 -23.77
N LYS A 97 -9.93 31.77 -23.34
CA LYS A 97 -9.12 32.96 -23.04
C LYS A 97 -8.62 33.02 -21.60
N PHE A 98 -9.02 32.09 -20.73
CA PHE A 98 -8.68 32.13 -19.31
C PHE A 98 -7.16 32.08 -19.10
N GLY A 99 -6.63 32.99 -18.28
CA GLY A 99 -5.19 33.11 -18.01
C GLY A 99 -4.41 33.98 -18.99
N ARG A 100 -4.97 34.30 -20.17
CA ARG A 100 -4.26 35.06 -21.21
C ARG A 100 -3.77 36.43 -20.75
N PHE A 101 -4.59 37.14 -19.96
CA PHE A 101 -4.27 38.47 -19.44
C PHE A 101 -4.05 38.48 -17.93
N SER A 102 -4.11 37.31 -17.28
CA SER A 102 -4.10 37.19 -15.83
C SER A 102 -2.70 36.81 -15.36
N PRO A 103 -2.13 37.50 -14.36
CA PRO A 103 -0.84 37.14 -13.76
C PRO A 103 -0.99 35.95 -12.79
N LEU A 104 -1.53 34.84 -13.27
CA LEU A 104 -1.82 33.66 -12.46
C LEU A 104 -0.54 33.11 -11.83
N ASN A 105 -0.58 32.89 -10.52
CA ASN A 105 0.46 32.18 -9.76
C ASN A 105 -0.01 30.77 -9.35
N SER A 106 -1.31 30.56 -9.21
CA SER A 106 -1.90 29.33 -8.70
C SER A 106 -3.29 29.14 -9.30
N ILE A 107 -3.53 27.95 -9.83
CA ILE A 107 -4.85 27.53 -10.29
C ILE A 107 -5.14 26.11 -9.84
N ASP A 108 -6.34 25.91 -9.30
CA ASP A 108 -6.86 24.58 -8.94
C ASP A 108 -8.31 24.41 -9.43
N ILE A 109 -8.46 23.62 -10.49
CA ILE A 109 -9.75 23.31 -11.12
C ILE A 109 -10.09 21.81 -11.01
N SER A 110 -9.42 21.12 -10.09
CA SER A 110 -9.48 19.67 -9.92
C SER A 110 -10.86 19.16 -9.49
N GLU A 111 -11.13 17.87 -9.62
CA GLU A 111 -12.34 17.21 -9.08
C GLU A 111 -13.62 17.93 -9.52
N ASN A 112 -13.80 18.04 -10.84
CA ASN A 112 -14.94 18.65 -11.53
C ASN A 112 -15.30 17.80 -12.76
N LYS A 113 -16.09 18.34 -13.70
CA LYS A 113 -16.53 17.66 -14.93
C LYS A 113 -16.15 18.45 -16.18
N PHE A 114 -15.06 19.22 -16.13
CA PHE A 114 -14.59 19.98 -17.31
C PHE A 114 -14.20 19.03 -18.43
N SER A 115 -14.52 19.41 -19.67
CA SER A 115 -14.27 18.61 -20.87
C SER A 115 -13.58 19.44 -21.96
N GLY A 116 -13.31 18.82 -23.11
CA GLY A 116 -12.66 19.49 -24.24
C GLY A 116 -11.14 19.56 -24.08
N GLY A 117 -10.50 20.45 -24.84
CA GLY A 117 -9.04 20.63 -24.83
C GLY A 117 -8.52 21.26 -23.54
N PHE A 118 -7.29 20.94 -23.17
CA PHE A 118 -6.64 21.56 -22.01
C PHE A 118 -6.40 23.07 -22.25
N PRO A 119 -6.68 23.96 -21.27
CA PRO A 119 -6.57 25.41 -21.46
C PRO A 119 -5.14 25.81 -21.83
N LYS A 120 -4.97 26.64 -22.86
CA LYS A 120 -3.63 26.94 -23.43
C LYS A 120 -2.89 28.12 -22.81
N TYR A 121 -3.60 29.02 -22.13
CA TYR A 121 -3.05 30.31 -21.69
C TYR A 121 -2.81 30.45 -20.19
N LEU A 122 -2.95 29.38 -19.39
CA LEU A 122 -2.82 29.49 -17.92
C LEU A 122 -1.45 30.01 -17.48
N CYS A 123 -0.41 29.77 -18.28
CA CYS A 123 0.95 30.25 -18.00
C CYS A 123 1.47 31.28 -19.03
N GLU A 124 0.59 31.97 -19.76
CA GLU A 124 1.00 32.97 -20.76
C GLU A 124 1.90 34.07 -20.15
N ASN A 125 1.63 34.45 -18.90
CA ASN A 125 2.39 35.47 -18.17
C ASN A 125 3.65 34.94 -17.46
N GLY A 126 3.95 33.64 -17.59
CA GLY A 126 5.18 33.04 -17.04
C GLY A 126 5.27 33.01 -15.51
N ASN A 127 4.19 33.28 -14.78
CA ASN A 127 4.18 33.37 -13.31
C ASN A 127 3.59 32.14 -12.60
N LEU A 128 3.05 31.18 -13.36
CA LEU A 128 2.28 30.07 -12.81
C LEU A 128 3.18 29.06 -12.09
N LYS A 129 2.94 28.86 -10.79
CA LYS A 129 3.69 27.93 -9.95
C LYS A 129 2.93 26.63 -9.69
N TYR A 130 1.63 26.73 -9.47
CA TYR A 130 0.75 25.61 -9.14
C TYR A 130 -0.32 25.49 -10.21
N LEU A 131 -0.30 24.37 -10.94
CA LEU A 131 -1.31 24.00 -11.92
C LEU A 131 -1.90 22.64 -11.53
N LEU A 132 -3.11 22.69 -10.97
CA LEU A 132 -3.86 21.51 -10.53
C LEU A 132 -5.17 21.44 -11.33
N ALA A 133 -5.34 20.36 -12.08
CA ALA A 133 -6.52 20.10 -12.91
C ALA A 133 -6.85 18.60 -12.95
N LEU A 134 -6.55 17.89 -11.86
CA LEU A 134 -6.76 16.44 -11.77
C LEU A 134 -8.24 16.08 -11.66
N ASP A 135 -8.59 14.85 -12.01
CA ASP A 135 -9.96 14.32 -11.89
C ASP A 135 -11.00 15.21 -12.61
N ASN A 136 -10.88 15.22 -13.94
CA ASN A 136 -11.78 15.90 -14.87
C ASN A 136 -11.90 15.05 -16.15
N ASN A 137 -12.54 15.59 -17.18
CA ASN A 137 -12.74 14.95 -18.48
C ASN A 137 -11.99 15.69 -19.61
N PHE A 138 -10.87 16.35 -19.30
CA PHE A 138 -10.03 17.00 -20.32
C PHE A 138 -9.47 15.97 -21.28
N SER A 139 -9.38 16.33 -22.56
CA SER A 139 -9.00 15.41 -23.64
C SER A 139 -8.12 16.09 -24.69
N GLY A 140 -7.56 15.29 -25.59
CA GLY A 140 -6.65 15.76 -26.62
C GLY A 140 -5.24 16.02 -26.08
N GLU A 141 -4.42 16.72 -26.87
CA GLU A 141 -3.01 16.92 -26.53
C GLU A 141 -2.79 18.08 -25.56
N LEU A 142 -1.76 17.95 -24.72
CA LEU A 142 -1.32 19.03 -23.85
C LEU A 142 -0.66 20.15 -24.68
N PRO A 143 -1.11 21.43 -24.56
CA PRO A 143 -0.58 22.51 -25.38
C PRO A 143 0.92 22.75 -25.22
N ASP A 144 1.62 22.93 -26.34
CA ASP A 144 3.07 23.24 -26.36
C ASP A 144 3.42 24.54 -25.64
N THR A 145 2.46 25.45 -25.42
CA THR A 145 2.63 26.71 -24.69
C THR A 145 3.15 26.49 -23.26
N TYR A 146 2.91 25.33 -22.66
CA TYR A 146 3.45 24.99 -21.34
C TYR A 146 4.96 24.70 -21.33
N SER A 147 5.57 24.43 -22.49
CA SER A 147 7.02 24.20 -22.62
C SER A 147 7.89 25.37 -22.17
N VAL A 148 7.33 26.59 -22.18
CA VAL A 148 8.04 27.81 -21.75
C VAL A 148 7.71 28.23 -20.33
N CYS A 149 6.83 27.49 -19.64
CA CYS A 149 6.33 27.80 -18.30
C CYS A 149 7.34 27.42 -17.20
N LYS A 150 8.52 28.04 -17.23
CA LYS A 150 9.66 27.69 -16.37
C LYS A 150 9.39 27.87 -14.88
N SER A 151 8.37 28.65 -14.50
CA SER A 151 7.98 28.93 -13.12
C SER A 151 7.22 27.81 -12.43
N LEU A 152 6.76 26.78 -13.15
CA LEU A 152 6.01 25.67 -12.58
C LEU A 152 6.82 24.92 -11.52
N GLU A 153 6.22 24.79 -10.33
CA GLU A 153 6.74 24.01 -9.22
C GLU A 153 5.93 22.72 -9.02
N ARG A 154 4.61 22.78 -9.25
CA ARG A 154 3.70 21.63 -9.10
C ARG A 154 2.72 21.59 -10.26
N LEU A 155 2.81 20.52 -11.05
CA LEU A 155 1.94 20.24 -12.17
C LEU A 155 1.23 18.92 -11.93
N ARG A 156 -0.10 18.95 -11.75
CA ARG A 156 -0.93 17.76 -11.58
C ARG A 156 -2.14 17.82 -12.48
N ILE A 157 -2.15 16.95 -13.48
CA ILE A 157 -3.24 16.83 -14.46
C ILE A 157 -3.70 15.37 -14.61
N ASN A 158 -3.43 14.57 -13.58
CA ASN A 158 -3.77 13.15 -13.54
C ASN A 158 -5.29 12.91 -13.56
N GLN A 159 -5.72 11.68 -13.88
CA GLN A 159 -7.14 11.30 -13.95
C GLN A 159 -7.93 12.18 -14.94
N ASN A 160 -7.52 12.13 -16.21
CA ASN A 160 -8.18 12.80 -17.34
C ASN A 160 -8.11 11.87 -18.57
N HIS A 161 -8.46 12.39 -19.75
CA HIS A 161 -8.34 11.71 -21.05
C HIS A 161 -7.32 12.41 -21.97
N LEU A 162 -6.30 13.02 -21.39
CA LEU A 162 -5.26 13.72 -22.16
C LEU A 162 -4.37 12.71 -22.87
N SER A 163 -4.01 13.01 -24.12
CA SER A 163 -3.33 12.09 -25.01
C SER A 163 -2.13 12.73 -25.71
N GLY A 164 -1.46 11.96 -26.57
CA GLY A 164 -0.32 12.46 -27.34
C GLY A 164 0.95 12.51 -26.49
N LYS A 165 1.99 13.19 -26.99
CA LYS A 165 3.29 13.26 -26.30
C LYS A 165 3.31 14.42 -25.32
N ILE A 166 4.04 14.27 -24.21
CA ILE A 166 4.38 15.41 -23.36
C ILE A 166 5.38 16.31 -24.12
N PRO A 167 5.08 17.61 -24.30
CA PRO A 167 5.97 18.57 -24.94
C PRO A 167 7.39 18.57 -24.35
N GLU A 168 8.42 18.65 -25.21
CA GLU A 168 9.83 18.53 -24.82
C GLU A 168 10.24 19.50 -23.70
N GLY A 169 9.74 20.74 -23.71
CA GLY A 169 10.09 21.74 -22.70
C GLY A 169 9.53 21.45 -21.32
N LEU A 170 8.43 20.68 -21.22
CA LEU A 170 7.85 20.29 -19.93
C LEU A 170 8.71 19.28 -19.18
N TRP A 171 9.48 18.45 -19.89
CA TRP A 171 10.48 17.60 -19.24
C TRP A 171 11.60 18.42 -18.62
N ALA A 172 11.91 19.61 -19.14
CA ALA A 172 13.06 20.42 -18.76
C ALA A 172 12.72 21.62 -17.83
N LEU A 173 11.66 21.52 -17.02
CA LEU A 173 11.24 22.58 -16.10
C LEU A 173 12.19 22.71 -14.89
N PRO A 174 12.94 23.81 -14.75
CA PRO A 174 14.04 23.92 -13.79
C PRO A 174 13.59 23.96 -12.32
N TYR A 175 12.38 24.44 -12.06
CA TYR A 175 11.83 24.60 -10.70
C TYR A 175 10.76 23.58 -10.35
N ALA A 176 10.45 22.64 -11.26
CA ALA A 176 9.45 21.63 -11.01
C ALA A 176 9.89 20.71 -9.87
N LYS A 177 9.01 20.54 -8.89
CA LYS A 177 9.15 19.64 -7.74
C LYS A 177 8.26 18.42 -7.87
N MET A 178 7.09 18.57 -8.48
CA MET A 178 6.14 17.47 -8.69
C MET A 178 5.51 17.57 -10.07
N MET A 179 5.59 16.48 -10.81
CA MET A 179 4.89 16.27 -12.07
C MET A 179 4.06 14.98 -11.95
N ASP A 180 2.74 15.12 -12.08
CA ASP A 180 1.78 14.03 -11.99
C ASP A 180 0.88 14.05 -13.23
N PHE A 181 1.15 13.10 -14.12
CA PHE A 181 0.45 12.88 -15.39
C PHE A 181 -0.27 11.53 -15.40
N SER A 182 -0.42 10.89 -14.24
CA SER A 182 -0.98 9.55 -14.13
C SER A 182 -2.42 9.44 -14.61
N ASP A 183 -2.88 8.24 -14.93
CA ASP A 183 -4.27 7.94 -15.30
C ASP A 183 -4.77 8.84 -16.47
N ASN A 184 -4.08 8.73 -17.61
CA ASN A 184 -4.35 9.44 -18.85
C ASN A 184 -3.99 8.54 -20.05
N ASP A 185 -4.07 9.09 -21.26
CA ASP A 185 -3.74 8.43 -22.53
C ASP A 185 -2.42 8.96 -23.14
N PHE A 186 -1.49 9.47 -22.32
CA PHE A 186 -0.22 10.02 -22.82
C PHE A 186 0.67 8.93 -23.43
N SER A 187 1.42 9.30 -24.46
CA SER A 187 2.30 8.43 -25.23
C SER A 187 3.69 9.05 -25.44
N GLY A 188 4.56 8.33 -26.16
CA GLY A 188 5.96 8.73 -26.35
C GLY A 188 6.83 8.41 -25.13
N GLY A 189 8.08 8.85 -25.14
CA GLY A 189 9.04 8.55 -24.07
C GLY A 189 9.37 9.77 -23.22
N ILE A 190 10.02 9.51 -22.08
CA ILE A 190 10.63 10.56 -21.26
C ILE A 190 11.83 11.13 -22.01
N SER A 191 11.84 12.44 -22.26
CA SER A 191 12.96 13.10 -22.92
C SER A 191 14.22 13.07 -22.05
N PRO A 192 15.42 12.85 -22.62
CA PRO A 192 16.69 13.02 -21.91
C PRO A 192 16.88 14.42 -21.28
N HIS A 193 16.19 15.44 -21.81
CA HIS A 193 16.20 16.79 -21.23
C HIS A 193 15.62 16.87 -19.82
N ILE A 194 14.95 15.81 -19.33
CA ILE A 194 14.54 15.68 -17.93
C ILE A 194 15.67 15.94 -16.94
N GLY A 195 16.93 15.66 -17.33
CA GLY A 195 18.11 15.94 -16.50
C GLY A 195 18.34 17.41 -16.13
N VAL A 196 17.57 18.35 -16.71
CA VAL A 196 17.54 19.77 -16.32
C VAL A 196 16.66 20.03 -15.09
N SER A 197 15.65 19.21 -14.85
CA SER A 197 14.65 19.37 -13.79
C SER A 197 15.17 18.89 -12.43
N THR A 198 16.35 19.35 -12.02
CA THR A 198 17.10 18.83 -10.85
C THR A 198 16.40 19.06 -9.51
N SER A 199 15.39 19.94 -9.47
CA SER A 199 14.52 20.17 -8.32
C SER A 199 13.40 19.12 -8.16
N LEU A 200 13.24 18.22 -9.15
CA LEU A 200 12.13 17.28 -9.19
C LEU A 200 12.24 16.25 -8.07
N ASN A 201 11.20 16.20 -7.25
CA ASN A 201 11.03 15.31 -6.12
C ASN A 201 10.13 14.12 -6.47
N GLN A 202 9.10 14.35 -7.30
CA GLN A 202 8.11 13.34 -7.64
C GLN A 202 7.82 13.37 -9.13
N LEU A 203 8.01 12.22 -9.77
CA LEU A 203 7.61 11.97 -11.15
C LEU A 203 6.65 10.78 -11.16
N ILE A 204 5.38 11.05 -11.48
CA ILE A 204 4.30 10.07 -11.45
C ILE A 204 3.63 10.03 -12.83
N LEU A 205 3.82 8.91 -13.54
CA LEU A 205 3.38 8.68 -14.92
C LEU A 205 2.55 7.39 -15.07
N LEU A 206 2.13 6.77 -13.96
CA LEU A 206 1.47 5.47 -13.98
C LEU A 206 0.17 5.46 -14.79
N ASN A 207 -0.24 4.29 -15.29
CA ASN A 207 -1.47 4.10 -16.07
C ASN A 207 -1.56 5.05 -17.28
N ASN A 208 -0.65 4.87 -18.23
CA ASN A 208 -0.58 5.63 -19.48
C ASN A 208 -0.06 4.70 -20.62
N GLN A 209 0.26 5.28 -21.77
CA GLN A 209 0.83 4.60 -22.94
C GLN A 209 2.28 5.08 -23.22
N PHE A 210 3.01 5.50 -22.17
CA PHE A 210 4.41 5.92 -22.33
C PHE A 210 5.27 4.74 -22.77
N SER A 211 6.19 4.98 -23.70
CA SER A 211 6.99 3.95 -24.35
C SER A 211 8.45 4.38 -24.54
N GLY A 212 9.25 3.51 -25.15
CA GLY A 212 10.68 3.76 -25.35
C GLY A 212 11.51 3.45 -24.09
N LYS A 213 12.75 3.92 -24.06
CA LYS A 213 13.69 3.62 -22.96
C LYS A 213 13.63 4.70 -21.89
N LEU A 214 13.81 4.30 -20.64
CA LEU A 214 14.09 5.24 -19.55
C LEU A 214 15.47 5.89 -19.80
N PRO A 215 15.57 7.22 -19.99
CA PRO A 215 16.85 7.88 -20.25
C PRO A 215 17.78 7.83 -19.03
N SER A 216 19.09 7.69 -19.26
CA SER A 216 20.11 7.71 -18.20
C SER A 216 20.17 9.07 -17.47
N ASP A 217 19.75 10.16 -18.13
CA ASP A 217 19.63 11.50 -17.53
C ASP A 217 18.71 11.56 -16.31
N ILE A 218 17.84 10.56 -16.11
CA ILE A 218 17.06 10.44 -14.87
C ILE A 218 17.96 10.44 -13.62
N GLY A 219 19.18 9.91 -13.72
CA GLY A 219 20.15 9.90 -12.63
C GLY A 219 20.68 11.28 -12.23
N ARG A 220 20.37 12.34 -12.98
CA ARG A 220 20.70 13.73 -12.61
C ARG A 220 19.69 14.33 -11.62
N LEU A 221 18.54 13.69 -11.44
CA LEU A 221 17.46 14.15 -10.56
C LEU A 221 17.74 13.81 -9.10
N THR A 222 18.84 14.30 -8.55
CA THR A 222 19.32 13.88 -7.21
C THR A 222 18.32 14.11 -6.07
N GLN A 223 17.34 15.02 -6.25
CA GLN A 223 16.26 15.28 -5.27
C GLN A 223 15.04 14.35 -5.41
N LEU A 224 15.05 13.42 -6.37
CA LEU A 224 13.91 12.55 -6.66
C LEU A 224 13.68 11.56 -5.52
N GLU A 225 12.48 11.62 -4.94
CA GLU A 225 12.01 10.74 -3.87
C GLU A 225 11.07 9.65 -4.38
N ARG A 226 10.26 9.95 -5.40
CA ARG A 226 9.28 9.03 -6.00
C ARG A 226 9.42 9.00 -7.51
N LEU A 227 9.64 7.81 -8.04
CA LEU A 227 9.61 7.52 -9.46
C LEU A 227 8.60 6.40 -9.72
N HIS A 228 7.42 6.78 -10.21
CA HIS A 228 6.30 5.87 -10.45
C HIS A 228 5.95 5.86 -11.92
N LEU A 229 6.29 4.77 -12.60
CA LEU A 229 6.16 4.58 -14.06
C LEU A 229 5.35 3.32 -14.40
N SER A 230 4.61 2.77 -13.43
CA SER A 230 3.94 1.49 -13.58
C SER A 230 2.82 1.50 -14.61
N ASN A 231 2.50 0.32 -15.16
CA ASN A 231 1.44 0.12 -16.16
C ASN A 231 1.58 1.07 -17.36
N ASN A 232 2.65 0.84 -18.13
CA ASN A 232 3.03 1.59 -19.34
C ASN A 232 3.75 0.63 -20.32
N ASP A 233 4.23 1.15 -21.45
CA ASP A 233 4.96 0.42 -22.49
C ASP A 233 6.48 0.70 -22.48
N PHE A 234 7.07 1.08 -21.34
CA PHE A 234 8.52 1.31 -21.26
C PHE A 234 9.31 0.03 -21.54
N SER A 235 10.44 0.18 -22.23
CA SER A 235 11.25 -0.95 -22.72
C SER A 235 12.76 -0.69 -22.58
N GLY A 236 13.56 -1.68 -22.98
CA GLY A 236 15.01 -1.62 -22.83
C GLY A 236 15.45 -1.92 -21.40
N LYS A 237 16.65 -1.48 -21.02
CA LYS A 237 17.21 -1.73 -19.69
C LYS A 237 16.85 -0.62 -18.72
N ILE A 238 16.73 -0.96 -17.44
CA ILE A 238 16.76 0.04 -16.37
C ILE A 238 18.20 0.63 -16.34
N PRO A 239 18.39 1.95 -16.49
CA PRO A 239 19.73 2.55 -16.45
C PRO A 239 20.40 2.38 -15.09
N SER A 240 21.70 2.13 -15.07
CA SER A 240 22.51 2.07 -13.83
C SER A 240 22.50 3.40 -13.07
N GLU A 241 22.30 4.51 -13.80
CA GLU A 241 22.21 5.87 -13.28
C GLU A 241 21.03 6.05 -12.31
N VAL A 242 20.02 5.19 -12.31
CA VAL A 242 18.98 5.23 -11.25
C VAL A 242 19.61 5.04 -9.85
N GLY A 243 20.73 4.32 -9.76
CA GLY A 243 21.49 4.16 -8.52
C GLY A 243 22.16 5.44 -7.98
N THR A 244 22.17 6.56 -8.71
CA THR A 244 22.65 7.85 -8.19
C THR A 244 21.58 8.60 -7.39
N LEU A 245 20.33 8.14 -7.43
CA LEU A 245 19.19 8.78 -6.77
C LEU A 245 19.16 8.44 -5.28
N GLN A 246 20.01 9.12 -4.50
CA GLN A 246 20.19 8.85 -3.08
C GLN A 246 18.98 9.22 -2.20
N HIS A 247 18.11 10.10 -2.69
CA HIS A 247 16.86 10.48 -2.02
C HIS A 247 15.68 9.56 -2.39
N LEU A 248 15.86 8.65 -3.35
CA LEU A 248 14.79 7.79 -3.85
C LEU A 248 14.28 6.88 -2.73
N SER A 249 12.98 6.99 -2.46
CA SER A 249 12.27 6.23 -1.42
C SER A 249 11.32 5.20 -2.01
N SER A 250 10.79 5.47 -3.21
CA SER A 250 9.84 4.60 -3.90
C SER A 250 10.17 4.54 -5.39
N LEU A 251 10.36 3.32 -5.89
CA LEU A 251 10.59 3.01 -7.30
C LEU A 251 9.60 1.95 -7.77
N PHE A 252 8.63 2.37 -8.59
CA PHE A 252 7.58 1.52 -9.15
C PHE A 252 7.68 1.52 -10.67
N LEU A 253 8.08 0.37 -11.22
CA LEU A 253 8.30 0.12 -12.65
C LEU A 253 7.51 -1.10 -13.13
N GLU A 254 6.59 -1.62 -12.33
CA GLU A 254 5.82 -2.81 -12.63
C GLU A 254 4.92 -2.66 -13.86
N GLU A 255 4.53 -3.78 -14.47
CA GLU A 255 3.66 -3.81 -15.65
C GLU A 255 4.22 -2.95 -16.80
N ASN A 256 5.43 -3.30 -17.22
CA ASN A 256 6.13 -2.67 -18.33
C ASN A 256 6.87 -3.75 -19.14
N SER A 257 7.64 -3.33 -20.14
CA SER A 257 8.45 -4.19 -21.00
C SER A 257 9.97 -4.06 -20.74
N PHE A 258 10.40 -3.75 -19.51
CA PHE A 258 11.82 -3.67 -19.18
C PHE A 258 12.52 -5.03 -19.32
N THR A 259 13.78 -5.01 -19.76
CA THR A 259 14.62 -6.15 -20.11
C THR A 259 16.02 -6.01 -19.52
N GLY A 260 16.86 -7.05 -19.68
CA GLY A 260 18.22 -7.05 -19.13
C GLY A 260 18.24 -7.36 -17.63
N SER A 261 19.36 -7.08 -16.97
CA SER A 261 19.53 -7.33 -15.54
C SER A 261 19.08 -6.16 -14.69
N ILE A 262 18.65 -6.44 -13.45
CA ILE A 262 18.48 -5.42 -12.42
C ILE A 262 19.86 -4.77 -12.17
N PRO A 263 20.01 -3.44 -12.31
CA PRO A 263 21.29 -2.78 -12.08
C PRO A 263 21.74 -2.93 -10.63
N VAL A 264 23.01 -3.34 -10.42
CA VAL A 264 23.59 -3.47 -9.08
C VAL A 264 23.68 -2.12 -8.37
N GLU A 265 23.78 -1.04 -9.15
CA GLU A 265 23.82 0.33 -8.65
C GLU A 265 22.56 0.74 -7.88
N LEU A 266 21.41 0.09 -8.11
CA LEU A 266 20.19 0.32 -7.31
C LEU A 266 20.43 0.05 -5.82
N GLY A 267 21.39 -0.81 -5.47
CA GLY A 267 21.82 -1.03 -4.09
C GLY A 267 22.39 0.21 -3.39
N ARG A 268 22.72 1.27 -4.13
CA ARG A 268 23.23 2.54 -3.59
C ARG A 268 22.12 3.52 -3.20
N CYS A 269 20.86 3.25 -3.54
CA CYS A 269 19.71 4.05 -3.13
C CYS A 269 19.43 3.82 -1.63
N ALA A 270 20.21 4.48 -0.77
CA ALA A 270 20.23 4.26 0.68
C ALA A 270 18.93 4.61 1.42
N ARG A 271 17.98 5.26 0.75
CA ARG A 271 16.66 5.63 1.29
C ARG A 271 15.51 4.81 0.70
N LEU A 272 15.79 3.86 -0.20
CA LEU A 272 14.75 3.12 -0.89
C LEU A 272 13.99 2.24 0.13
N VAL A 273 12.68 2.45 0.21
CA VAL A 273 11.77 1.72 1.09
C VAL A 273 10.95 0.73 0.27
N ASN A 274 10.47 1.17 -0.90
CA ASN A 274 9.59 0.39 -1.76
C ASN A 274 10.21 0.20 -3.15
N LEU A 275 10.44 -1.05 -3.53
CA LEU A 275 10.93 -1.44 -4.85
C LEU A 275 9.95 -2.42 -5.49
N ASN A 276 9.27 -1.98 -6.55
CA ASN A 276 8.40 -2.83 -7.35
C ASN A 276 8.87 -2.85 -8.81
N LEU A 277 9.32 -4.01 -9.26
CA LEU A 277 9.76 -4.29 -10.63
C LEU A 277 8.96 -5.44 -11.26
N ALA A 278 7.79 -5.74 -10.70
CA ALA A 278 7.00 -6.91 -11.10
C ALA A 278 6.55 -6.85 -12.56
N TRP A 279 6.17 -7.99 -13.13
CA TRP A 279 5.54 -8.06 -14.45
C TRP A 279 6.33 -7.32 -15.54
N ASN A 280 7.59 -7.71 -15.69
CA ASN A 280 8.51 -7.22 -16.71
C ASN A 280 9.24 -8.40 -17.38
N SER A 281 10.23 -8.12 -18.21
CA SER A 281 11.12 -9.12 -18.83
C SER A 281 12.55 -9.08 -18.26
N LEU A 282 12.71 -8.68 -17.00
CA LEU A 282 14.02 -8.63 -16.34
C LEU A 282 14.61 -10.03 -16.17
N SER A 283 15.93 -10.14 -16.29
CA SER A 283 16.69 -11.39 -16.34
C SER A 283 17.95 -11.32 -15.48
N GLY A 284 18.70 -12.42 -15.38
CA GLY A 284 19.88 -12.47 -14.51
C GLY A 284 19.51 -12.63 -13.04
N SER A 285 20.50 -12.50 -12.15
CA SER A 285 20.32 -12.72 -10.71
C SER A 285 19.83 -11.48 -9.97
N ILE A 286 19.16 -11.70 -8.84
CA ILE A 286 18.89 -10.64 -7.86
C ILE A 286 20.24 -10.14 -7.31
N PRO A 287 20.55 -8.83 -7.35
CA PRO A 287 21.84 -8.32 -6.87
C PRO A 287 22.04 -8.55 -5.37
N ASP A 288 23.16 -9.17 -4.98
CA ASP A 288 23.47 -9.45 -3.56
C ASP A 288 23.48 -8.21 -2.67
N ILE A 289 23.84 -7.06 -3.25
CA ILE A 289 23.87 -5.75 -2.59
C ILE A 289 22.50 -5.33 -2.04
N PHE A 290 21.39 -5.88 -2.56
CA PHE A 290 20.05 -5.60 -2.03
C PHE A 290 19.96 -6.00 -0.55
N SER A 291 20.70 -7.03 -0.13
CA SER A 291 20.79 -7.45 1.27
C SER A 291 21.38 -6.38 2.22
N GLN A 292 22.01 -5.34 1.68
CA GLN A 292 22.58 -4.22 2.45
C GLN A 292 21.65 -3.00 2.54
N MET A 293 20.52 -3.03 1.82
CA MET A 293 19.55 -1.93 1.77
C MET A 293 18.68 -1.92 3.03
N SER A 294 19.25 -1.48 4.15
CA SER A 294 18.59 -1.55 5.48
C SER A 294 17.25 -0.81 5.60
N THR A 295 16.96 0.13 4.70
CA THR A 295 15.67 0.85 4.64
C THR A 295 14.60 0.12 3.85
N LEU A 296 14.98 -0.87 3.03
CA LEU A 296 14.07 -1.57 2.16
C LEU A 296 13.06 -2.35 3.01
N ASN A 297 11.78 -2.11 2.76
CA ASN A 297 10.67 -2.70 3.49
C ASN A 297 9.75 -3.52 2.58
N SER A 298 9.59 -3.10 1.32
CA SER A 298 8.80 -3.82 0.32
C SER A 298 9.64 -4.11 -0.92
N LEU A 299 9.69 -5.39 -1.31
CA LEU A 299 10.41 -5.87 -2.49
C LEU A 299 9.52 -6.79 -3.33
N ASN A 300 9.08 -6.31 -4.48
CA ASN A 300 8.33 -7.12 -5.45
C ASN A 300 9.10 -7.22 -6.76
N LEU A 301 9.52 -8.44 -7.09
CA LEU A 301 10.23 -8.80 -8.32
C LEU A 301 9.47 -9.88 -9.12
N SER A 302 8.20 -10.11 -8.79
CA SER A 302 7.40 -11.20 -9.35
C SER A 302 7.18 -11.07 -10.86
N GLY A 303 6.86 -12.17 -11.54
CA GLY A 303 6.49 -12.14 -12.96
C GLY A 303 7.61 -11.64 -13.88
N ASN A 304 8.83 -12.15 -13.69
CA ASN A 304 10.02 -11.80 -14.47
C ASN A 304 10.74 -13.08 -14.97
N LYS A 305 11.96 -12.92 -15.51
CA LYS A 305 12.84 -14.00 -15.99
C LYS A 305 14.11 -14.11 -15.13
N LEU A 306 14.02 -13.75 -13.84
CA LEU A 306 15.18 -13.76 -12.93
C LEU A 306 15.65 -15.19 -12.67
N THR A 307 16.97 -15.38 -12.61
CA THR A 307 17.65 -16.67 -12.43
C THR A 307 18.58 -16.64 -11.22
N GLY A 308 19.27 -17.75 -10.97
CA GLY A 308 20.22 -17.85 -9.84
C GLY A 308 19.53 -18.09 -8.49
N SER A 309 20.29 -17.94 -7.41
CA SER A 309 19.80 -18.13 -6.05
C SER A 309 19.34 -16.84 -5.40
N ILE A 310 18.36 -16.94 -4.49
CA ILE A 310 17.98 -15.81 -3.63
C ILE A 310 19.16 -15.47 -2.71
N PRO A 311 19.64 -14.20 -2.67
CA PRO A 311 20.72 -13.80 -1.79
C PRO A 311 20.40 -14.15 -0.34
N LYS A 312 21.27 -14.96 0.30
CA LYS A 312 21.00 -15.48 1.65
C LYS A 312 20.84 -14.38 2.69
N ASP A 313 21.59 -13.30 2.53
CA ASP A 313 21.59 -12.17 3.44
C ASP A 313 20.35 -11.28 3.29
N LEU A 314 19.53 -11.47 2.27
CA LEU A 314 18.26 -10.74 2.10
C LEU A 314 17.32 -10.97 3.28
N GLN A 315 17.43 -12.13 3.93
CA GLN A 315 16.68 -12.46 5.15
C GLN A 315 17.00 -11.56 6.35
N LYS A 316 18.14 -10.86 6.33
CA LYS A 316 18.55 -9.93 7.41
C LYS A 316 17.75 -8.62 7.36
N LEU A 317 17.13 -8.32 6.22
CA LEU A 317 16.27 -7.15 6.08
C LEU A 317 14.94 -7.36 6.80
N LYS A 318 14.38 -6.26 7.32
CA LYS A 318 13.08 -6.25 7.98
C LYS A 318 11.97 -5.95 6.97
N LEU A 319 11.82 -6.83 5.97
CA LEU A 319 10.80 -6.69 4.95
C LEU A 319 9.41 -6.93 5.57
N SER A 320 8.46 -6.06 5.26
CA SER A 320 7.02 -6.28 5.52
C SER A 320 6.38 -7.07 4.38
N SER A 321 6.92 -6.92 3.16
CA SER A 321 6.42 -7.58 1.96
C SER A 321 7.57 -8.01 1.07
N ILE A 322 7.49 -9.26 0.61
CA ILE A 322 8.38 -9.81 -0.41
C ILE A 322 7.58 -10.67 -1.38
N ASP A 323 7.78 -10.46 -2.67
CA ASP A 323 7.25 -11.33 -3.71
C ASP A 323 8.29 -11.54 -4.82
N LEU A 324 8.74 -12.79 -4.96
CA LEU A 324 9.68 -13.27 -5.97
C LEU A 324 9.02 -14.32 -6.89
N SER A 325 7.71 -14.44 -6.87
CA SER A 325 6.96 -15.47 -7.59
C SER A 325 7.10 -15.33 -9.10
N ASN A 326 6.78 -16.40 -9.84
CA ASN A 326 6.74 -16.43 -11.29
C ASN A 326 8.06 -15.95 -11.94
N ASN A 327 9.17 -16.55 -11.50
CA ASN A 327 10.51 -16.35 -12.03
C ASN A 327 11.18 -17.70 -12.36
N GLN A 328 12.49 -17.68 -12.62
CA GLN A 328 13.32 -18.87 -12.89
C GLN A 328 14.38 -19.05 -11.79
N LEU A 329 14.06 -18.65 -10.55
CA LEU A 329 14.97 -18.75 -9.41
C LEU A 329 15.20 -20.22 -9.02
N SER A 330 16.36 -20.46 -8.40
CA SER A 330 16.82 -21.80 -8.05
C SER A 330 17.54 -21.85 -6.71
N GLY A 331 17.64 -23.04 -6.13
CA GLY A 331 18.32 -23.25 -4.86
C GLY A 331 17.42 -23.09 -3.64
N ARG A 332 18.04 -23.03 -2.47
CA ARG A 332 17.31 -23.06 -1.19
C ARG A 332 16.68 -21.71 -0.88
N VAL A 333 15.40 -21.71 -0.55
CA VAL A 333 14.71 -20.54 0.03
C VAL A 333 15.11 -20.42 1.51
N PRO A 334 15.65 -19.28 1.96
CA PRO A 334 15.92 -19.05 3.37
C PRO A 334 14.64 -19.07 4.22
N SER A 335 14.67 -19.75 5.36
CA SER A 335 13.48 -20.00 6.21
C SER A 335 12.79 -18.73 6.69
N ASP A 336 13.58 -17.69 6.96
CA ASP A 336 13.05 -16.41 7.46
C ASP A 336 12.33 -15.66 6.34
N LEU A 337 12.82 -15.72 5.10
CA LEU A 337 12.12 -15.19 3.93
C LEU A 337 10.83 -15.95 3.65
N LEU A 338 10.83 -17.28 3.84
CA LEU A 338 9.63 -18.10 3.74
C LEU A 338 8.59 -17.72 4.82
N THR A 339 9.05 -17.41 6.03
CA THR A 339 8.17 -16.96 7.13
C THR A 339 7.59 -15.57 6.84
N MET A 340 8.37 -14.69 6.21
CA MET A 340 7.93 -13.34 5.83
C MET A 340 6.92 -13.34 4.68
N GLY A 341 7.24 -13.98 3.56
CA GLY A 341 6.41 -13.94 2.33
C GLY A 341 5.40 -15.07 2.18
N GLY A 342 5.57 -16.16 2.92
CA GLY A 342 4.84 -17.42 2.71
C GLY A 342 5.14 -18.07 1.35
N ASP A 343 4.48 -19.19 1.06
CA ASP A 343 4.67 -19.94 -0.19
C ASP A 343 4.37 -19.10 -1.45
N ARG A 344 3.40 -18.18 -1.33
CA ARG A 344 2.92 -17.36 -2.46
C ARG A 344 4.04 -16.49 -3.02
N ALA A 345 4.92 -15.97 -2.17
CA ALA A 345 6.06 -15.16 -2.59
C ALA A 345 7.10 -15.92 -3.44
N PHE A 346 7.03 -17.24 -3.54
CA PHE A 346 8.02 -18.05 -4.26
C PHE A 346 7.42 -18.98 -5.32
N VAL A 347 6.08 -19.01 -5.45
CA VAL A 347 5.37 -19.86 -6.42
C VAL A 347 5.84 -19.60 -7.85
N GLY A 348 5.75 -20.60 -8.74
CA GLY A 348 6.17 -20.45 -10.14
C GLY A 348 7.68 -20.61 -10.39
N ASN A 349 8.52 -20.63 -9.35
CA ASN A 349 9.96 -20.89 -9.46
C ASN A 349 10.27 -22.39 -9.30
N LYS A 350 10.34 -23.14 -10.40
CA LYS A 350 10.54 -24.61 -10.36
C LYS A 350 11.88 -25.06 -9.74
N GLY A 351 12.89 -24.19 -9.74
CA GLY A 351 14.21 -24.51 -9.19
C GLY A 351 14.34 -24.27 -7.68
N LEU A 352 13.35 -23.64 -7.04
CA LEU A 352 13.38 -23.34 -5.61
C LEU A 352 12.98 -24.56 -4.78
N CYS A 353 13.65 -24.72 -3.64
CA CYS A 353 13.36 -25.77 -2.69
C CYS A 353 13.54 -25.28 -1.25
N ILE A 354 12.92 -25.96 -0.30
CA ILE A 354 12.99 -25.67 1.14
C ILE A 354 13.66 -26.82 1.88
N ASP A 355 14.17 -26.56 3.08
CA ASP A 355 14.58 -27.65 3.96
C ASP A 355 13.36 -28.33 4.61
N GLU A 356 13.55 -29.60 4.99
CA GLU A 356 12.49 -30.45 5.57
C GLU A 356 11.92 -29.87 6.88
N TYR A 357 12.75 -29.17 7.65
CA TYR A 357 12.35 -28.56 8.90
C TYR A 357 11.43 -27.34 8.66
N SER A 358 11.81 -26.46 7.72
CA SER A 358 11.00 -25.33 7.27
C SER A 358 9.64 -25.77 6.68
N ARG A 359 9.60 -26.90 5.97
CA ARG A 359 8.35 -27.47 5.44
C ARG A 359 7.34 -27.77 6.55
N THR A 360 7.80 -28.40 7.64
CA THR A 360 6.93 -28.73 8.78
C THR A 360 6.53 -27.51 9.59
N ARG A 361 7.40 -26.50 9.71
CA ARG A 361 7.16 -25.27 10.47
C ARG A 361 6.14 -24.34 9.78
N VAL A 362 6.23 -24.20 8.46
CA VAL A 362 5.42 -23.23 7.68
C VAL A 362 4.26 -23.92 6.92
N ASN A 363 4.12 -25.26 7.05
CA ASN A 363 3.17 -26.08 6.28
C ASN A 363 3.24 -25.79 4.77
N SER A 364 4.47 -25.71 4.25
CA SER A 364 4.74 -25.26 2.89
C SER A 364 4.51 -26.37 1.86
N GLY A 365 3.87 -26.02 0.74
CA GLY A 365 3.70 -26.87 -0.44
C GLY A 365 4.95 -26.99 -1.33
N MET A 366 6.02 -26.25 -1.03
CA MET A 366 7.25 -26.24 -1.84
C MET A 366 8.02 -27.57 -1.78
N ALA A 367 8.80 -27.85 -2.83
CA ALA A 367 9.65 -29.04 -2.91
C ALA A 367 10.76 -29.00 -1.85
N VAL A 368 11.09 -30.16 -1.27
CA VAL A 368 12.20 -30.27 -0.32
C VAL A 368 13.51 -30.39 -1.12
N CYS A 369 14.55 -29.66 -0.72
CA CYS A 369 15.85 -29.78 -1.37
C CYS A 369 16.38 -31.20 -1.15
N ASP A 370 16.64 -31.94 -2.23
CA ASP A 370 17.35 -33.20 -2.14
C ASP A 370 18.70 -32.95 -1.45
N ARG A 371 18.96 -33.66 -0.35
CA ARG A 371 20.32 -33.73 0.18
C ARG A 371 21.17 -34.22 -0.98
N VAL A 372 22.21 -33.48 -1.32
CA VAL A 372 23.22 -33.93 -2.28
C VAL A 372 23.84 -35.19 -1.68
N ASP A 373 23.23 -36.33 -1.96
CA ASP A 373 23.72 -37.64 -1.62
C ASP A 373 24.84 -37.94 -2.61
N GLY A 374 26.04 -37.42 -2.32
CA GLY A 374 27.31 -37.96 -2.81
C GLY A 374 27.56 -39.42 -2.41
N HIS A 375 26.52 -40.17 -2.03
CA HIS A 375 26.55 -41.57 -1.64
C HIS A 375 25.45 -42.44 -2.28
N LYS A 376 24.50 -41.88 -3.05
CA LYS A 376 23.44 -42.69 -3.68
C LYS A 376 23.86 -43.41 -4.97
N GLY A 377 24.96 -42.99 -5.61
CA GLY A 377 25.55 -43.72 -6.75
C GLY A 377 26.27 -45.02 -6.34
N PHE A 378 26.83 -45.07 -5.13
CA PHE A 378 27.63 -46.21 -4.67
C PHE A 378 26.77 -47.34 -4.10
N VAL A 379 25.65 -47.01 -3.43
CA VAL A 379 24.76 -48.02 -2.82
C VAL A 379 23.88 -48.69 -3.87
N ARG A 380 23.44 -47.99 -4.92
CA ARG A 380 22.59 -48.58 -5.97
C ARG A 380 23.29 -49.69 -6.74
N HIS A 381 24.61 -49.55 -7.01
CA HIS A 381 25.40 -50.60 -7.65
C HIS A 381 25.66 -51.81 -6.73
N LYS A 382 25.84 -51.59 -5.41
CA LYS A 382 25.93 -52.70 -4.46
C LYS A 382 24.59 -53.40 -4.24
N LEU A 383 23.46 -52.68 -4.22
CA LEU A 383 22.13 -53.28 -4.11
C LEU A 383 21.77 -54.10 -5.36
N LEU A 384 22.11 -53.61 -6.56
CA LEU A 384 21.94 -54.35 -7.82
C LEU A 384 22.81 -55.60 -7.86
N MET A 385 24.09 -55.52 -7.46
CA MET A 385 24.96 -56.69 -7.33
C MET A 385 24.46 -57.68 -6.29
N PHE A 386 23.95 -57.19 -5.15
CA PHE A 386 23.37 -58.03 -4.10
C PHE A 386 22.09 -58.72 -4.59
N CYS A 387 21.19 -58.02 -5.28
CA CYS A 387 19.98 -58.62 -5.88
C CYS A 387 20.31 -59.64 -6.98
N ILE A 388 21.34 -59.40 -7.80
CA ILE A 388 21.80 -60.37 -8.81
C ILE A 388 22.35 -61.63 -8.13
N ILE A 389 23.20 -61.48 -7.10
CA ILE A 389 23.74 -62.60 -6.33
C ILE A 389 22.62 -63.34 -5.57
N LEU A 390 21.67 -62.62 -4.97
CA LEU A 390 20.52 -63.20 -4.28
C LEU A 390 19.60 -63.94 -5.26
N SER A 391 19.37 -63.40 -6.46
CA SER A 391 18.58 -64.07 -7.50
C SER A 391 19.26 -65.34 -8.03
N ALA A 392 20.59 -65.32 -8.18
CA ALA A 392 21.36 -66.51 -8.55
C ALA A 392 21.33 -67.57 -7.44
N LEU A 393 21.43 -67.16 -6.17
CA LEU A 393 21.29 -68.04 -5.01
C LEU A 393 19.88 -68.62 -4.89
N VAL A 394 18.84 -67.82 -5.15
CA VAL A 394 17.44 -68.30 -5.17
C VAL A 394 17.21 -69.27 -6.32
N VAL A 395 17.80 -69.07 -7.50
CA VAL A 395 17.70 -70.03 -8.61
C VAL A 395 18.40 -71.36 -8.27
N VAL A 396 19.55 -71.32 -7.59
CA VAL A 396 20.25 -72.53 -7.12
C VAL A 396 19.49 -73.21 -5.98
N LEU A 397 18.94 -72.45 -5.03
CA LEU A 397 18.10 -72.97 -3.95
C LEU A 397 16.78 -73.54 -4.47
N CYS A 398 16.13 -72.90 -5.44
CA CYS A 398 14.94 -73.43 -6.11
C CYS A 398 15.27 -74.72 -6.87
N GLY A 399 16.44 -74.82 -7.52
CA GLY A 399 16.91 -76.06 -8.15
C GLY A 399 17.14 -77.20 -7.15
N LEU A 400 17.68 -76.90 -5.97
CA LEU A 400 17.90 -77.87 -4.89
C LEU A 400 16.60 -78.25 -4.15
N LEU A 401 15.68 -77.29 -3.99
CA LEU A 401 14.36 -77.50 -3.41
C LEU A 401 13.42 -78.28 -4.35
N LEU A 402 13.57 -78.15 -5.66
CA LEU A 402 12.84 -78.99 -6.63
C LEU A 402 13.28 -80.46 -6.58
N VAL A 403 14.51 -80.75 -6.13
CA VAL A 403 15.02 -82.12 -5.93
C VAL A 403 14.60 -82.69 -4.56
N SER A 404 14.46 -81.85 -3.53
CA SER A 404 14.03 -82.31 -2.20
C SER A 404 12.51 -82.36 -2.00
N TYR A 405 11.74 -81.61 -2.80
CA TYR A 405 10.27 -81.51 -2.69
C TYR A 405 9.50 -82.68 -3.33
N TRP A 406 10.15 -83.61 -4.04
CA TRP A 406 9.52 -84.87 -4.47
C TRP A 406 9.60 -86.00 -3.45
N ASN A 407 10.29 -85.81 -2.32
CA ASN A 407 10.64 -86.95 -1.46
C ASN A 407 10.09 -86.94 -0.04
N SER A 408 9.20 -86.04 0.38
CA SER A 408 8.51 -86.19 1.67
C SER A 408 7.24 -85.35 1.80
N LYS A 409 6.18 -86.05 2.19
CA LYS A 409 4.78 -85.64 2.31
C LYS A 409 4.42 -85.48 3.79
N LEU A 410 3.43 -84.60 4.08
CA LEU A 410 2.70 -84.37 5.35
C LEU A 410 3.49 -83.61 6.44
N THR A 411 2.96 -82.63 7.20
CA THR A 411 1.61 -82.37 7.73
C THR A 411 1.53 -80.94 8.33
N GLU A 412 0.33 -80.33 8.41
CA GLU A 412 -0.08 -79.09 9.14
C GLU A 412 -0.09 -79.26 10.70
N PRO A 413 -0.47 -78.31 11.62
CA PRO A 413 -1.32 -77.10 11.48
C PRO A 413 -1.10 -75.83 12.39
N ASP A 414 -1.90 -74.78 12.09
CA ASP A 414 -2.62 -73.74 12.89
C ASP A 414 -1.97 -72.77 13.91
N ARG A 415 -2.28 -71.44 13.78
CA ARG A 415 -3.34 -70.74 14.59
C ARG A 415 -3.49 -69.19 14.34
N GLU A 416 -4.76 -68.78 14.20
CA GLU A 416 -5.54 -67.59 14.67
C GLU A 416 -4.83 -66.23 14.90
N THR A 417 -5.17 -65.13 14.20
CA THR A 417 -6.27 -64.14 14.42
C THR A 417 -6.40 -63.55 15.82
N ASP A 418 -6.24 -62.22 15.95
CA ASP A 418 -7.22 -61.42 16.69
C ASP A 418 -7.27 -59.93 16.28
N LEU A 419 -8.49 -59.38 16.40
CA LEU A 419 -8.94 -58.04 16.01
C LEU A 419 -9.19 -57.16 17.25
N GLY A 420 -9.11 -55.83 17.07
CA GLY A 420 -9.66 -54.81 17.98
C GLY A 420 -8.63 -53.71 18.28
N GLY A 421 -8.91 -52.42 18.22
CA GLY A 421 -10.11 -51.61 18.05
C GLY A 421 -9.65 -50.16 18.28
N GLU A 422 -10.13 -49.21 17.49
CA GLU A 422 -9.64 -47.82 17.46
C GLU A 422 -10.20 -46.92 18.59
N LYS A 423 -9.29 -46.06 19.09
CA LYS A 423 -9.39 -44.61 19.40
C LYS A 423 -10.36 -44.07 20.47
N GLU A 424 -9.77 -43.28 21.37
CA GLU A 424 -10.07 -41.84 21.54
C GLU A 424 -8.76 -41.05 21.74
N ILE A 425 -8.56 -39.99 20.95
CA ILE A 425 -7.38 -39.11 20.95
C ILE A 425 -7.84 -37.70 21.33
N ASP A 426 -7.18 -37.13 22.34
CA ASP A 426 -7.31 -35.78 22.89
C ASP A 426 -7.27 -34.67 21.78
N PRO A 427 -8.08 -33.59 21.86
CA PRO A 427 -8.10 -32.56 20.81
C PRO A 427 -6.84 -31.71 20.84
N LYS A 428 -6.05 -31.86 19.77
CA LYS A 428 -4.78 -31.17 19.49
C LYS A 428 -4.99 -29.65 19.30
N TRP A 429 -4.20 -28.84 20.00
CA TRP A 429 -4.17 -27.38 19.87
C TRP A 429 -3.69 -26.92 18.49
N LYS A 430 -4.18 -25.76 18.02
CA LYS A 430 -3.60 -25.01 16.90
C LYS A 430 -3.12 -23.64 17.42
N LEU A 431 -1.81 -23.49 17.56
CA LEU A 431 -1.13 -22.27 18.00
C LEU A 431 -0.40 -21.66 16.81
N GLU A 432 -0.68 -20.40 16.48
CA GLU A 432 0.08 -19.61 15.52
C GLU A 432 0.72 -18.43 16.27
N SER A 433 2.04 -18.46 16.44
CA SER A 433 2.82 -17.41 17.08
C SER A 433 3.55 -16.58 16.03
N PHE A 434 3.44 -15.26 16.13
CA PHE A 434 4.02 -14.29 15.20
C PHE A 434 5.33 -13.67 15.75
N HIS A 435 5.70 -14.01 16.99
CA HIS A 435 6.87 -13.48 17.71
C HIS A 435 7.58 -14.56 18.54
N PRO A 436 8.90 -14.43 18.85
CA PRO A 436 9.71 -15.46 19.52
C PRO A 436 9.42 -15.70 21.01
N VAL A 437 8.29 -15.24 21.53
CA VAL A 437 7.95 -15.39 22.96
C VAL A 437 7.40 -16.81 23.16
N GLU A 438 8.02 -17.59 24.05
CA GLU A 438 7.57 -18.94 24.37
C GLU A 438 6.36 -18.88 25.31
N PHE A 439 5.15 -18.91 24.74
CA PHE A 439 3.92 -18.91 25.51
C PHE A 439 3.56 -20.32 26.01
N ASP A 440 3.15 -20.42 27.27
CA ASP A 440 2.43 -21.60 27.77
C ASP A 440 0.93 -21.46 27.44
N ALA A 441 0.40 -22.35 26.59
CA ALA A 441 -0.98 -22.29 26.13
C ALA A 441 -2.01 -22.44 27.27
N ASP A 442 -1.61 -23.09 28.37
CA ASP A 442 -2.46 -23.28 29.55
C ASP A 442 -2.50 -22.03 30.46
N GLU A 443 -1.50 -21.14 30.37
CA GLU A 443 -1.47 -19.86 31.09
C GLU A 443 -2.39 -18.82 30.43
N ILE A 444 -2.50 -18.83 29.10
CA ILE A 444 -3.31 -17.86 28.33
C ILE A 444 -4.82 -18.15 28.42
N CYS A 445 -5.22 -19.41 28.68
CA CYS A 445 -6.63 -19.81 28.67
C CYS A 445 -7.29 -19.86 30.05
N ASN A 446 -6.52 -19.82 31.14
CA ASN A 446 -7.03 -19.79 32.52
C ASN A 446 -7.17 -18.35 33.01
N LEU A 447 -8.06 -17.61 32.35
CA LEU A 447 -8.29 -16.19 32.60
C LEU A 447 -9.11 -15.99 33.89
N ASP A 448 -8.51 -15.34 34.88
CA ASP A 448 -9.20 -14.89 36.09
C ASP A 448 -10.07 -13.67 35.77
N GLU A 449 -11.33 -13.66 36.22
CA GLU A 449 -12.24 -12.51 36.05
C GLU A 449 -11.74 -11.28 36.79
N ASN A 450 -10.88 -11.42 37.81
CA ASN A 450 -10.22 -10.29 38.48
C ASN A 450 -9.26 -9.53 37.55
N ASN A 451 -8.82 -10.14 36.45
CA ASN A 451 -7.90 -9.56 35.48
C ASN A 451 -8.62 -8.95 34.25
N LEU A 452 -9.95 -8.87 34.29
CA LEU A 452 -10.75 -8.27 33.21
C LEU A 452 -10.52 -6.75 33.14
N ILE A 453 -10.01 -6.28 32.01
CA ILE A 453 -9.74 -4.86 31.76
C ILE A 453 -10.73 -4.21 30.79
N GLY A 454 -11.52 -5.00 30.06
CA GLY A 454 -12.55 -4.48 29.16
C GLY A 454 -13.50 -5.55 28.64
N SER A 455 -14.72 -5.15 28.29
CA SER A 455 -15.73 -6.03 27.68
C SER A 455 -16.54 -5.26 26.64
N GLY A 456 -16.70 -5.82 25.44
CA GLY A 456 -17.35 -5.14 24.32
C GLY A 456 -17.99 -6.09 23.30
N GLY A 457 -18.41 -5.53 22.15
CA GLY A 457 -19.16 -6.27 21.12
C GLY A 457 -18.38 -7.41 20.43
N THR A 458 -17.06 -7.40 20.51
CA THR A 458 -16.18 -8.42 19.90
C THR A 458 -15.70 -9.48 20.90
N GLY A 459 -15.73 -9.20 22.21
CA GLY A 459 -15.24 -10.12 23.24
C GLY A 459 -14.95 -9.46 24.59
N LYS A 460 -14.28 -10.23 25.46
CA LYS A 460 -13.68 -9.76 26.73
C LYS A 460 -12.17 -9.61 26.59
N ILE A 461 -11.57 -8.65 27.28
CA ILE A 461 -10.13 -8.38 27.27
C ILE A 461 -9.59 -8.50 28.68
N TYR A 462 -8.52 -9.28 28.83
CA TYR A 462 -7.88 -9.58 30.10
C TYR A 462 -6.42 -9.13 30.09
N ARG A 463 -5.92 -8.62 31.21
CA ARG A 463 -4.49 -8.36 31.43
C ARG A 463 -3.82 -9.62 31.98
N LEU A 464 -2.67 -10.00 31.44
CA LEU A 464 -1.93 -11.17 31.90
C LEU A 464 -0.44 -10.83 32.07
N ASP A 465 0.09 -11.08 33.26
CA ASP A 465 1.53 -10.97 33.55
C ASP A 465 2.17 -12.35 33.35
N LEU A 466 3.08 -12.48 32.37
CA LEU A 466 3.68 -13.75 31.97
C LEU A 466 4.76 -14.20 32.96
N LYS A 467 4.69 -15.45 33.43
CA LYS A 467 5.60 -15.97 34.46
C LYS A 467 7.05 -16.17 34.02
N LYS A 468 7.30 -16.46 32.73
CA LYS A 468 8.64 -16.84 32.24
C LYS A 468 9.53 -15.68 31.81
N ASP A 469 8.95 -14.65 31.17
CA ASP A 469 9.71 -13.52 30.60
C ASP A 469 9.41 -12.17 31.29
N GLY A 470 8.50 -12.11 32.26
CA GLY A 470 8.17 -10.89 33.01
C GLY A 470 7.40 -9.82 32.21
N GLY A 471 6.95 -10.13 31.00
CA GLY A 471 6.16 -9.20 30.16
C GLY A 471 4.66 -9.25 30.47
N THR A 472 3.99 -8.10 30.32
CA THR A 472 2.52 -7.98 30.40
C THR A 472 1.91 -8.03 28.99
N VAL A 473 0.84 -8.80 28.82
CA VAL A 473 0.08 -8.90 27.57
C VAL A 473 -1.41 -8.65 27.78
N ALA A 474 -2.10 -8.25 26.70
CA ALA A 474 -3.55 -8.19 26.66
C ALA A 474 -4.09 -9.41 25.90
N VAL A 475 -4.99 -10.17 26.51
CA VAL A 475 -5.64 -11.34 25.91
C VAL A 475 -7.10 -11.01 25.59
N LYS A 476 -7.45 -10.95 24.32
CA LYS A 476 -8.83 -10.74 23.85
C LYS A 476 -9.48 -12.10 23.56
N GLN A 477 -10.46 -12.48 24.37
CA GLN A 477 -11.30 -13.66 24.19
C GLN A 477 -12.53 -13.28 23.37
N LEU A 478 -12.68 -13.87 22.17
CA LEU A 478 -13.78 -13.54 21.25
C LEU A 478 -15.06 -14.34 21.57
N TRP A 479 -16.23 -13.74 21.32
CA TRP A 479 -17.52 -14.42 21.46
C TRP A 479 -17.68 -15.59 20.48
N LYS A 480 -18.24 -16.72 20.92
CA LYS A 480 -18.38 -17.98 20.15
C LYS A 480 -19.06 -17.84 18.77
N ARG A 481 -19.94 -16.85 18.56
CA ARG A 481 -20.75 -16.71 17.33
C ARG A 481 -20.10 -15.86 16.22
N ASN A 482 -19.23 -14.91 16.59
CA ASN A 482 -18.56 -13.98 15.67
C ASN A 482 -17.04 -14.15 15.61
N GLY A 483 -16.45 -14.95 16.51
CA GLY A 483 -15.01 -15.07 16.67
C GLY A 483 -14.25 -15.50 15.43
N VAL A 484 -14.76 -16.45 14.64
CA VAL A 484 -14.00 -17.03 13.51
C VAL A 484 -13.74 -16.01 12.37
N LYS A 485 -14.71 -15.14 12.05
CA LYS A 485 -14.54 -14.13 10.99
C LYS A 485 -13.64 -12.97 11.42
N VAL A 486 -13.82 -12.49 12.65
CA VAL A 486 -12.99 -11.43 13.25
C VAL A 486 -11.55 -11.90 13.43
N LEU A 487 -11.37 -13.13 13.90
CA LEU A 487 -10.07 -13.77 14.04
C LEU A 487 -9.36 -13.90 12.69
N ALA A 488 -10.05 -14.34 11.63
CA ALA A 488 -9.45 -14.45 10.30
C ALA A 488 -8.98 -13.10 9.74
N ALA A 489 -9.79 -12.04 9.91
CA ALA A 489 -9.44 -10.69 9.45
C ALA A 489 -8.28 -10.08 10.26
N GLU A 490 -8.33 -10.17 11.60
CA GLU A 490 -7.24 -9.68 12.46
C GLU A 490 -5.94 -10.48 12.24
N MET A 491 -6.00 -11.81 12.06
CA MET A 491 -4.82 -12.63 11.71
C MET A 491 -4.23 -12.27 10.35
N GLU A 492 -5.07 -12.08 9.34
CA GLU A 492 -4.61 -11.75 7.98
C GLU A 492 -3.91 -10.39 7.92
N ILE A 493 -4.38 -9.42 8.72
CA ILE A 493 -3.89 -8.05 8.71
C ILE A 493 -2.80 -7.85 9.77
N LEU A 494 -3.10 -8.01 11.07
CA LEU A 494 -2.15 -7.79 12.16
C LEU A 494 -1.00 -8.81 12.19
N GLY A 495 -1.19 -9.99 11.60
CA GLY A 495 -0.12 -10.97 11.46
C GLY A 495 0.96 -10.57 10.44
N LYS A 496 0.62 -9.67 9.50
CA LYS A 496 1.51 -9.28 8.38
C LYS A 496 2.04 -7.85 8.49
N ILE A 497 1.38 -6.97 9.23
CA ILE A 497 1.79 -5.57 9.35
C ILE A 497 2.63 -5.31 10.60
N ARG A 498 3.60 -4.40 10.50
CA ARG A 498 4.45 -3.99 11.62
C ARG A 498 4.77 -2.50 11.50
N HIS A 499 4.19 -1.70 12.37
CA HIS A 499 4.44 -0.25 12.43
C HIS A 499 4.40 0.23 13.88
N ARG A 500 5.18 1.26 14.22
CA ARG A 500 5.28 1.77 15.61
C ARG A 500 3.93 2.23 16.17
N ASN A 501 3.06 2.75 15.30
CA ASN A 501 1.73 3.26 15.64
C ASN A 501 0.58 2.31 15.26
N VAL A 502 0.84 1.01 15.14
CA VAL A 502 -0.18 -0.03 14.93
C VAL A 502 0.01 -1.11 15.98
N LEU A 503 -1.09 -1.55 16.59
CA LEU A 503 -1.06 -2.51 17.69
C LEU A 503 -0.52 -3.86 17.24
N LYS A 504 0.41 -4.41 18.02
CA LYS A 504 1.12 -5.64 17.72
C LYS A 504 0.35 -6.88 18.20
N LEU A 505 0.15 -7.82 17.28
CA LEU A 505 -0.35 -9.17 17.58
C LEU A 505 0.81 -10.13 17.83
N TYR A 506 0.85 -10.74 19.01
CA TYR A 506 1.85 -11.74 19.37
C TYR A 506 1.47 -13.16 18.94
N ALA A 507 0.24 -13.58 19.24
CA ALA A 507 -0.21 -14.94 18.96
C ALA A 507 -1.74 -15.06 18.86
N CYS A 508 -2.20 -16.14 18.25
CA CYS A 508 -3.60 -16.55 18.21
C CYS A 508 -3.76 -18.01 18.69
N LEU A 509 -4.78 -18.28 19.51
CA LEU A 509 -5.09 -19.62 20.04
C LEU A 509 -6.56 -20.01 19.83
N MET A 510 -6.78 -21.30 19.57
CA MET A 510 -8.11 -21.91 19.44
C MET A 510 -8.23 -23.13 20.36
N LYS A 511 -9.23 -23.15 21.25
CA LYS A 511 -9.56 -24.31 22.12
C LYS A 511 -11.06 -24.42 22.36
N GLY A 512 -11.65 -25.61 22.15
CA GLY A 512 -13.03 -25.91 22.54
C GLY A 512 -14.09 -24.94 21.99
N GLY A 513 -13.88 -24.38 20.79
CA GLY A 513 -14.77 -23.40 20.17
C GLY A 513 -14.62 -21.96 20.66
N SER A 514 -13.59 -21.65 21.46
CA SER A 514 -13.23 -20.29 21.87
C SER A 514 -11.95 -19.84 21.16
N SER A 515 -11.90 -18.56 20.81
CA SER A 515 -10.79 -17.92 20.08
C SER A 515 -10.14 -16.85 20.94
N PHE A 516 -8.81 -16.85 21.01
CA PHE A 516 -8.02 -15.93 21.82
C PHE A 516 -6.97 -15.23 20.97
N LEU A 517 -6.86 -13.91 21.13
CA LEU A 517 -5.83 -13.07 20.53
C LEU A 517 -4.92 -12.53 21.63
N VAL A 518 -3.61 -12.73 21.48
CA VAL A 518 -2.60 -12.23 22.41
C VAL A 518 -1.94 -11.00 21.78
N LEU A 519 -2.17 -9.84 22.39
CA LEU A 519 -1.75 -8.52 21.91
C LEU A 519 -0.76 -7.90 22.89
N GLU A 520 -0.03 -6.90 22.44
CA GLU A 520 0.72 -6.03 23.36
C GLU A 520 -0.24 -5.32 24.34
N TYR A 521 0.19 -5.20 25.58
CA TYR A 521 -0.53 -4.46 26.60
C TYR A 521 -0.23 -2.96 26.45
N MET A 522 -1.21 -2.12 26.74
CA MET A 522 -1.14 -0.67 26.57
C MET A 522 -1.49 -0.01 27.91
N GLU A 523 -0.47 0.50 28.60
CA GLU A 523 -0.51 0.90 30.01
C GLU A 523 -1.49 2.02 30.29
N ASN A 524 -1.63 2.96 29.35
CA ASN A 524 -2.47 4.15 29.49
C ASN A 524 -3.87 3.96 28.88
N GLY A 525 -4.23 2.74 28.44
CA GLY A 525 -5.57 2.42 27.96
C GLY A 525 -5.90 3.06 26.60
N ASN A 526 -7.15 3.49 26.41
CA ASN A 526 -7.60 4.10 25.16
C ASN A 526 -7.66 5.64 25.23
N LEU A 527 -7.52 6.28 24.07
CA LEU A 527 -7.50 7.73 23.94
C LEU A 527 -8.81 8.39 24.39
N PHE A 528 -9.96 7.74 24.22
CA PHE A 528 -11.23 8.28 24.69
C PHE A 528 -11.19 8.52 26.21
N GLU A 529 -10.74 7.54 26.99
CA GLU A 529 -10.61 7.68 28.44
C GLU A 529 -9.56 8.73 28.81
N ALA A 530 -8.38 8.69 28.18
CA ALA A 530 -7.30 9.65 28.47
C ALA A 530 -7.70 11.12 28.18
N LEU A 531 -8.59 11.35 27.21
CA LEU A 531 -9.11 12.69 26.93
C LEU A 531 -10.10 13.20 27.98
N HIS A 532 -10.74 12.31 28.75
CA HIS A 532 -11.78 12.63 29.73
C HIS A 532 -11.37 12.41 31.19
N ARG A 533 -10.17 11.87 31.42
CA ARG A 533 -9.57 11.72 32.76
C ARG A 533 -8.96 13.04 33.21
N GLU A 534 -9.17 13.35 34.49
CA GLU A 534 -8.59 14.50 35.17
C GLU A 534 -7.54 14.04 36.18
N ILE A 535 -6.38 14.69 36.18
CA ILE A 535 -5.35 14.52 37.21
C ILE A 535 -5.67 15.39 38.44
N LYS A 536 -4.96 15.12 39.55
CA LYS A 536 -5.14 15.87 40.81
C LYS A 536 -5.05 17.38 40.56
N GLY A 537 -6.14 18.09 40.86
CA GLY A 537 -6.28 19.52 40.61
C GLY A 537 -7.24 19.89 39.47
N GLY A 538 -7.98 18.92 38.91
CA GLY A 538 -8.99 19.16 37.87
C GLY A 538 -8.39 19.54 36.51
N GLN A 539 -7.10 19.26 36.31
CA GLN A 539 -6.44 19.46 35.03
C GLN A 539 -6.63 18.21 34.16
N PRO A 540 -6.81 18.36 32.83
CA PRO A 540 -6.84 17.21 31.93
C PRO A 540 -5.56 16.39 32.01
N GLU A 541 -5.66 15.06 31.94
CA GLU A 541 -4.51 14.14 31.93
C GLU A 541 -3.55 14.41 30.75
N LEU A 542 -4.11 14.74 29.58
CA LEU A 542 -3.35 15.01 28.36
C LEU A 542 -3.19 16.52 28.11
N ASP A 543 -1.94 16.99 28.09
CA ASP A 543 -1.61 18.33 27.62
C ASP A 543 -1.69 18.44 26.08
N TRP A 544 -1.57 19.66 25.56
CA TRP A 544 -1.67 19.89 24.12
C TRP A 544 -0.54 19.23 23.31
N GLN A 545 0.66 19.15 23.88
CA GLN A 545 1.80 18.55 23.20
C GLN A 545 1.62 17.04 23.06
N GLN A 546 1.12 16.36 24.11
CA GLN A 546 0.76 14.95 24.09
C GLN A 546 -0.36 14.69 23.07
N ARG A 547 -1.43 15.49 23.09
CA ARG A 547 -2.52 15.39 22.10
C ARG A 547 -2.03 15.52 20.66
N TYR A 548 -1.14 16.47 20.41
CA TYR A 548 -0.53 16.65 19.09
C TYR A 548 0.31 15.42 18.66
N ARG A 549 1.15 14.88 19.57
CA ARG A 549 1.93 13.66 19.30
C ARG A 549 1.04 12.47 19.01
N ILE A 550 -0.04 12.30 19.77
CA ILE A 550 -1.05 11.25 19.57
C ILE A 550 -1.72 11.39 18.20
N ALA A 551 -2.14 12.60 17.82
CA ALA A 551 -2.75 12.84 16.51
C ALA A 551 -1.76 12.54 15.37
N LEU A 552 -0.52 13.00 15.49
CA LEU A 552 0.53 12.78 14.50
C LEU A 552 0.91 11.29 14.38
N GLY A 553 1.07 10.58 15.50
CA GLY A 553 1.37 9.14 15.50
C GLY A 553 0.23 8.32 14.91
N THR A 554 -1.02 8.67 15.24
CA THR A 554 -2.21 8.05 14.62
C THR A 554 -2.24 8.28 13.11
N ALA A 555 -1.98 9.52 12.65
CA ALA A 555 -1.92 9.84 11.23
C ALA A 555 -0.81 9.08 10.50
N LYS A 556 0.37 8.91 11.12
CA LYS A 556 1.46 8.08 10.58
C LYS A 556 1.04 6.61 10.46
N GLY A 557 0.36 6.07 11.47
CA GLY A 557 -0.18 4.71 11.42
C GLY A 557 -1.19 4.52 10.29
N LEU A 558 -2.08 5.48 10.07
CA LEU A 558 -3.05 5.45 8.98
C LEU A 558 -2.40 5.61 7.61
N ALA A 559 -1.45 6.53 7.46
CA ALA A 559 -0.70 6.69 6.23
C ALA A 559 0.03 5.40 5.84
N TYR A 560 0.63 4.72 6.82
CA TYR A 560 1.25 3.41 6.62
C TYR A 560 0.25 2.36 6.12
N LEU A 561 -0.94 2.26 6.74
CA LEU A 561 -1.98 1.31 6.32
C LEU A 561 -2.49 1.59 4.89
N HIS A 562 -2.65 2.86 4.54
CA HIS A 562 -3.27 3.27 3.27
C HIS A 562 -2.30 3.31 2.10
N HIS A 563 -1.05 3.72 2.32
CA HIS A 563 -0.11 4.04 1.25
C HIS A 563 1.13 3.15 1.24
N ASP A 564 1.52 2.58 2.39
CA ASP A 564 2.75 1.80 2.50
C ASP A 564 2.50 0.28 2.54
N CYS A 565 1.29 -0.16 2.90
CA CYS A 565 0.88 -1.56 2.84
C CYS A 565 0.37 -1.94 1.43
N PHE A 566 0.79 -3.11 0.92
CA PHE A 566 0.28 -3.69 -0.33
C PHE A 566 -0.27 -5.11 -0.12
N PRO A 567 -1.55 -5.37 -0.44
CA PRO A 567 -2.56 -4.39 -0.85
C PRO A 567 -2.87 -3.37 0.26
N SER A 568 -3.34 -2.18 -0.12
CA SER A 568 -3.73 -1.11 0.82
C SER A 568 -4.78 -1.63 1.80
N ILE A 569 -4.63 -1.29 3.08
CA ILE A 569 -5.50 -1.74 4.17
C ILE A 569 -6.38 -0.59 4.63
N ILE A 570 -7.69 -0.71 4.41
CA ILE A 570 -8.66 0.26 4.90
C ILE A 570 -9.16 -0.24 6.26
N HIS A 571 -8.91 0.53 7.33
CA HIS A 571 -9.27 0.12 8.69
C HIS A 571 -10.79 0.12 8.95
N ARG A 572 -11.52 1.09 8.38
CA ARG A 572 -12.99 1.25 8.46
C ARG A 572 -13.63 1.44 9.86
N ASP A 573 -12.85 1.56 10.94
CA ASP A 573 -13.39 1.81 12.29
C ASP A 573 -12.41 2.64 13.16
N ILE A 574 -12.00 3.79 12.65
CA ILE A 574 -11.10 4.71 13.37
C ILE A 574 -11.92 5.62 14.28
N LYS A 575 -11.70 5.49 15.59
CA LYS A 575 -12.33 6.26 16.67
C LYS A 575 -11.41 6.29 17.89
N SER A 576 -11.60 7.23 18.81
CA SER A 576 -10.74 7.41 19.98
C SER A 576 -10.71 6.20 20.92
N THR A 577 -11.72 5.33 20.92
CA THR A 577 -11.69 4.08 21.70
C THR A 577 -10.79 3.00 21.08
N ASN A 578 -10.45 3.12 19.80
CA ASN A 578 -9.60 2.18 19.05
C ASN A 578 -8.16 2.70 18.88
N ILE A 579 -7.82 3.84 19.49
CA ILE A 579 -6.45 4.34 19.60
C ILE A 579 -5.99 4.05 21.03
N LEU A 580 -5.05 3.10 21.18
CA LEU A 580 -4.48 2.72 22.47
C LEU A 580 -3.17 3.47 22.73
N LEU A 581 -2.83 3.66 24.00
CA LEU A 581 -1.70 4.48 24.45
C LEU A 581 -0.77 3.62 25.32
N ASP A 582 0.50 3.54 24.94
CA ASP A 582 1.52 2.84 25.74
C ASP A 582 1.98 3.70 26.92
N GLU A 583 2.93 3.20 27.72
CA GLU A 583 3.52 3.91 28.87
C GLU A 583 3.99 5.34 28.57
N ASP A 584 4.46 5.61 27.34
CA ASP A 584 4.97 6.90 26.88
C ASP A 584 3.91 7.78 26.19
N TYR A 585 2.64 7.36 26.20
CA TYR A 585 1.52 7.98 25.46
C TYR A 585 1.72 7.95 23.94
N GLU A 586 2.52 7.03 23.40
CA GLU A 586 2.60 6.81 21.96
C GLU A 586 1.35 6.06 21.48
N PRO A 587 0.70 6.54 20.40
CA PRO A 587 -0.57 5.99 19.96
C PRO A 587 -0.38 4.74 19.10
N LYS A 588 -1.25 3.75 19.29
CA LYS A 588 -1.34 2.57 18.44
C LYS A 588 -2.78 2.31 17.99
N ILE A 589 -2.95 2.19 16.69
CA ILE A 589 -4.23 1.86 16.07
C ILE A 589 -4.55 0.38 16.35
N ALA A 590 -5.74 0.11 16.86
CA ALA A 590 -6.21 -1.21 17.27
C ALA A 590 -7.59 -1.57 16.67
N ASP A 591 -8.00 -2.82 16.83
CA ASP A 591 -9.31 -3.38 16.45
C ASP A 591 -9.57 -3.46 14.93
N PHE A 592 -8.81 -4.33 14.27
CA PHE A 592 -8.89 -4.57 12.81
C PHE A 592 -9.99 -5.56 12.40
N GLY A 593 -10.92 -5.91 13.31
CA GLY A 593 -11.94 -6.94 13.09
C GLY A 593 -12.91 -6.66 11.93
N VAL A 594 -12.95 -5.42 11.44
CA VAL A 594 -13.71 -5.01 10.25
C VAL A 594 -12.82 -4.43 9.15
N SER A 595 -11.50 -4.52 9.24
CA SER A 595 -10.59 -3.99 8.23
C SER A 595 -10.62 -4.83 6.95
N LYS A 596 -10.31 -4.22 5.79
CA LYS A 596 -10.26 -4.91 4.49
C LYS A 596 -9.05 -4.50 3.67
N THR A 597 -8.56 -5.43 2.85
CA THR A 597 -7.57 -5.18 1.80
C THR A 597 -8.25 -4.73 0.52
N ALA A 598 -7.64 -3.77 -0.20
CA ALA A 598 -8.24 -3.16 -1.39
C ALA A 598 -8.35 -4.11 -2.61
N GLU A 599 -7.57 -5.20 -2.68
CA GLU A 599 -7.55 -6.12 -3.84
C GLU A 599 -8.61 -7.25 -3.81
N GLY A 600 -9.57 -7.19 -2.89
CA GLY A 600 -10.57 -8.24 -2.70
C GLY A 600 -11.84 -8.17 -3.57
N SER A 601 -11.96 -7.25 -4.53
CA SER A 601 -13.14 -7.17 -5.40
C SER A 601 -12.78 -6.92 -6.85
N LEU A 602 -12.72 -8.02 -7.62
CA LEU A 602 -13.32 -8.00 -8.95
C LEU A 602 -14.69 -7.31 -8.83
N TRP A 603 -14.94 -6.34 -9.70
CA TRP A 603 -16.26 -5.78 -9.88
C TRP A 603 -17.28 -6.93 -9.97
N VAL A 604 -18.35 -6.83 -9.17
CA VAL A 604 -19.43 -7.82 -8.94
C VAL A 604 -19.24 -8.74 -7.71
N SER A 605 -19.57 -8.22 -6.53
CA SER A 605 -20.79 -8.66 -5.84
C SER A 605 -21.23 -7.59 -4.83
N GLU A 606 -22.45 -7.10 -4.99
CA GLU A 606 -23.15 -6.31 -3.98
C GLU A 606 -23.10 -7.07 -2.65
N SER A 607 -22.47 -6.47 -1.64
CA SER A 607 -22.77 -6.79 -0.25
C SER A 607 -23.32 -5.53 0.39
N SER A 608 -24.64 -5.42 0.36
CA SER A 608 -25.50 -4.39 0.95
C SER A 608 -25.51 -4.42 2.49
N CYS A 609 -24.33 -4.50 3.13
CA CYS A 609 -24.24 -4.52 4.58
C CYS A 609 -23.23 -3.47 5.10
N PHE A 610 -23.77 -2.46 5.77
CA PHE A 610 -23.05 -1.42 6.51
C PHE A 610 -21.99 -2.02 7.45
N ALA A 611 -20.77 -1.46 7.45
CA ALA A 611 -19.71 -1.85 8.38
C ALA A 611 -18.97 -0.60 8.91
N GLY A 612 -18.91 -0.48 10.24
CA GLY A 612 -18.34 0.68 10.97
C GLY A 612 -19.20 1.01 12.21
N THR A 613 -18.65 1.75 13.17
CA THR A 613 -19.41 2.18 14.36
C THR A 613 -20.32 3.36 14.03
N TYR A 614 -21.61 3.25 14.36
CA TYR A 614 -22.61 4.31 14.16
C TYR A 614 -22.14 5.61 14.88
N GLY A 615 -21.98 6.70 14.14
CA GLY A 615 -21.56 8.02 14.67
C GLY A 615 -20.09 8.42 14.48
N TYR A 616 -19.21 7.52 13.99
CA TYR A 616 -17.80 7.81 13.70
C TYR A 616 -17.43 7.59 12.22
N MET A 617 -18.40 7.74 11.32
CA MET A 617 -18.19 7.62 9.88
C MET A 617 -17.54 8.89 9.35
N ALA A 618 -16.43 8.75 8.62
CA ALA A 618 -15.96 9.83 7.76
C ALA A 618 -17.05 10.14 6.72
N PRO A 619 -17.36 11.41 6.40
CA PRO A 619 -18.22 11.72 5.27
C PRO A 619 -17.45 11.32 3.99
N GLY A 620 -17.79 10.17 3.44
CA GLY A 620 -17.19 9.62 2.22
C GLY A 620 -18.18 8.68 1.57
N GLU A 621 -18.56 9.04 0.35
CA GLU A 621 -19.25 8.26 -0.69
C GLU A 621 -20.39 7.35 -0.22
N PHE A 622 -21.60 7.90 -0.29
CA PHE A 622 -22.83 7.12 -0.46
C PHE A 622 -23.29 7.21 -1.91
#